data_AF-A0A835YP83-F1
#
_entry.id   AF-A0A835YP83-F1
#
_cell.length_a   1.000
_cell.length_b   1.000
_cell.length_c   1.000
_cell.angle_alpha   90.00
_cell.angle_beta   90.00
_cell.angle_gamma   90.00
#
_symmetry.space_group_name_H-M   'P 1'
#
loop_
_entity.id
_entity.type
_entity.pdbx_description
1 polymer ?
#
loop_
_entity_poly.entity_id
_entity_poly.type
_entity_poly.pdbx_seq_one_letter_code
_entity_poly.pdbx_strand_id
1 'polypeptide(L)'
;GHQHFSNRAQWLRAAVLGANDGLVSTAALLMGVDGGGATHTAVILAGTSGLMAGAFSMALGEYVSVWSQRDAQLADIAKEKAAQAAGPRSQAAELQELADIYVRRGLDAPLAMQVTSCS
;
A
#
# COMPACT_ATOMS: atom_id res chain seq x y z
N GLY A 1 22.30 16.17 -2.22
CA GLY A 1 21.14 15.46 -2.78
C GLY A 1 20.68 14.42 -1.79
N HIS A 2 19.49 14.58 -1.22
CA HIS A 2 18.95 13.64 -0.23
C HIS A 2 18.54 12.35 -0.94
N GLN A 3 19.34 11.30 -0.74
CA GLN A 3 19.04 9.97 -1.27
C GLN A 3 17.84 9.40 -0.49
N HIS A 4 16.69 9.24 -1.17
CA HIS A 4 15.48 8.64 -0.61
C HIS A 4 15.74 7.19 -0.17
N PHE A 5 16.01 6.98 1.12
CA PHE A 5 16.16 5.66 1.73
C PHE A 5 14.84 4.88 1.80
N SER A 6 13.69 5.57 1.84
CA SER A 6 12.36 4.95 1.98
C SER A 6 12.00 4.04 0.81
N ASN A 7 12.25 4.49 -0.43
CA ASN A 7 11.93 3.69 -1.62
C ASN A 7 12.79 2.41 -1.69
N ARG A 8 14.02 2.47 -1.15
CA ARG A 8 14.92 1.30 -1.08
C ARG A 8 14.42 0.22 -0.12
N ALA A 9 13.89 0.64 1.03
CA ALA A 9 13.31 -0.28 2.00
C ALA A 9 12.02 -0.94 1.48
N GLN A 10 11.19 -0.19 0.74
CA GLN A 10 9.93 -0.69 0.18
C GLN A 10 10.16 -1.81 -0.86
N TRP A 11 11.04 -1.59 -1.85
CA TRP A 11 11.32 -2.61 -2.87
C TRP A 11 12.01 -3.83 -2.28
N LEU A 12 12.91 -3.65 -1.30
CA LEU A 12 13.61 -4.76 -0.68
C LEU A 12 12.63 -5.66 0.09
N ARG A 13 11.68 -5.05 0.82
CA ARG A 13 10.64 -5.79 1.51
C ARG A 13 9.73 -6.56 0.55
N ALA A 14 9.32 -5.92 -0.55
CA ALA A 14 8.54 -6.56 -1.61
C ALA A 14 9.31 -7.72 -2.25
N ALA A 15 10.61 -7.55 -2.50
CA ALA A 15 11.47 -8.60 -3.06
C ALA A 15 11.66 -9.79 -2.11
N VAL A 16 11.87 -9.55 -0.82
CA VAL A 16 12.05 -10.62 0.18
C VAL A 16 10.75 -11.41 0.41
N LEU A 17 9.63 -10.72 0.59
CA LEU A 17 8.32 -11.37 0.70
C LEU A 17 8.00 -12.13 -0.60
N GLY A 18 8.36 -11.55 -1.74
CA GLY A 18 8.15 -12.20 -3.03
C GLY A 18 8.97 -13.45 -3.27
N ALA A 19 10.24 -13.43 -2.87
CA ALA A 19 11.08 -14.62 -2.93
C ALA A 19 10.55 -15.73 -2.00
N ASN A 20 10.11 -15.36 -0.79
CA ASN A 20 9.55 -16.30 0.17
C ASN A 20 8.28 -16.97 -0.38
N ASP A 21 7.32 -16.16 -0.84
CA ASP A 21 6.04 -16.66 -1.33
C ASP A 21 6.21 -17.46 -2.62
N GLY A 22 7.16 -17.07 -3.47
CA GLY A 22 7.53 -17.78 -4.68
C GLY A 22 8.11 -19.18 -4.39
N LEU A 23 9.01 -19.30 -3.42
CA LEU A 23 9.58 -20.59 -3.02
C LEU A 23 8.52 -21.51 -2.41
N VAL A 24 7.72 -20.99 -1.47
CA VAL A 24 6.69 -21.78 -0.80
C VAL A 24 5.60 -22.23 -1.78
N SER A 25 5.13 -21.33 -2.65
CA SER A 25 4.09 -21.65 -3.64
C SER A 25 4.60 -22.64 -4.69
N THR A 26 5.84 -22.48 -5.16
CA THR A 26 6.44 -23.41 -6.13
C THR A 26 6.65 -24.78 -5.52
N ALA A 27 7.15 -24.86 -4.28
CA ALA A 27 7.29 -26.13 -3.57
C ALA A 27 5.94 -26.83 -3.35
N ALA A 28 4.91 -26.10 -2.93
CA ALA A 28 3.56 -26.64 -2.76
C ALA A 28 2.96 -27.13 -4.09
N LEU A 29 3.13 -26.36 -5.16
CA LEU A 29 2.69 -26.73 -6.51
C LEU A 29 3.40 -28.01 -6.99
N LEU A 30 4.72 -28.07 -6.86
CA LEU A 30 5.50 -29.24 -7.26
C LEU A 30 5.11 -30.49 -6.46
N MET A 31 4.93 -30.36 -5.14
CA MET A 31 4.44 -31.47 -4.30
C MET A 31 3.06 -31.97 -4.73
N GLY A 32 2.14 -31.07 -5.11
CA GLY A 32 0.81 -31.44 -5.59
C GLY A 32 0.84 -32.12 -6.97
N VAL A 33 1.65 -31.60 -7.88
CA VAL A 33 1.80 -32.16 -9.24
C VAL A 33 2.48 -33.53 -9.20
N ASP A 34 3.55 -33.68 -8.40
CA ASP A 34 4.26 -34.95 -8.21
C ASP A 34 3.38 -35.98 -7.48
N GLY A 35 2.71 -35.59 -6.40
CA GLY A 35 1.77 -36.44 -5.67
C GLY A 35 0.56 -36.91 -6.51
N GLY A 36 0.24 -36.19 -7.60
CA GLY A 36 -0.77 -36.57 -8.59
C GLY A 36 -0.28 -37.59 -9.64
N GLY A 37 0.97 -38.04 -9.56
CA GLY A 37 1.55 -39.01 -10.50
C GLY A 37 2.00 -38.40 -11.83
N ALA A 38 2.30 -37.10 -11.86
CA ALA A 38 2.79 -36.43 -13.06
C ALA A 38 4.19 -36.91 -13.46
N THR A 39 4.51 -36.81 -14.75
CA THR A 39 5.86 -37.12 -15.24
C THR A 39 6.86 -36.04 -14.81
N HIS A 40 8.14 -36.41 -14.71
CA HIS A 40 9.22 -35.48 -14.36
C HIS A 40 9.26 -34.23 -15.27
N THR A 41 8.98 -34.40 -16.57
CA THR A 41 8.89 -33.29 -17.53
C THR A 41 7.73 -32.35 -17.20
N ALA A 42 6.58 -32.88 -16.79
CA ALA A 42 5.43 -32.07 -16.37
C ALA A 42 5.72 -31.31 -15.07
N VAL A 43 6.41 -31.93 -14.11
CA VAL A 43 6.84 -31.30 -12.85
C VAL A 43 7.76 -30.11 -13.14
N ILE A 44 8.78 -30.27 -13.99
CA ILE A 44 9.69 -29.17 -14.37
C ILE A 44 8.93 -28.05 -15.06
N LEU A 45 8.06 -28.38 -16.03
CA LEU A 45 7.30 -27.38 -16.77
C LEU A 45 6.35 -26.60 -15.86
N ALA A 46 5.68 -27.28 -14.93
CA ALA A 46 4.78 -26.66 -13.97
C ALA A 46 5.54 -25.74 -13.00
N GLY A 47 6.71 -26.18 -12.50
CA GLY A 47 7.56 -25.37 -11.62
C GLY A 47 8.06 -24.10 -12.29
N THR A 48 8.62 -24.20 -13.50
CA THR A 48 9.14 -23.02 -14.23
C THR A 48 8.04 -22.05 -14.62
N SER A 49 6.89 -22.58 -15.08
CA SER A 49 5.72 -21.77 -15.42
C SER A 49 5.14 -21.07 -14.19
N GLY A 50 5.05 -21.76 -13.05
CA GLY A 50 4.58 -21.21 -11.78
C GLY A 50 5.47 -20.09 -11.27
N LEU A 51 6.80 -20.26 -11.35
CA LEU A 51 7.76 -19.21 -10.99
C LEU A 51 7.61 -17.95 -11.86
N MET A 52 7.50 -18.12 -13.18
CA MET A 52 7.31 -16.99 -14.11
C MET A 52 5.98 -16.28 -13.85
N ALA A 53 4.89 -17.03 -13.68
CA ALA A 53 3.57 -16.49 -13.38
C ALA A 53 3.57 -15.71 -12.04
N GLY A 54 4.20 -16.26 -11.00
CA GLY A 54 4.33 -15.59 -9.70
C GLY A 54 5.16 -14.30 -9.79
N ALA A 55 6.29 -14.34 -10.49
CA ALA A 55 7.14 -13.16 -10.69
C ALA A 55 6.42 -12.04 -11.44
N PHE A 56 5.70 -12.36 -12.53
CA PHE A 56 4.91 -11.38 -13.26
C PHE A 56 3.75 -10.83 -12.44
N SER A 57 3.05 -11.68 -11.68
CA SER A 57 1.97 -11.23 -10.82
C SER A 57 2.44 -10.24 -9.77
N MET A 58 3.61 -10.47 -9.16
CA MET A 58 4.19 -9.52 -8.19
C MET A 58 4.66 -8.21 -8.83
N ALA A 59 5.35 -8.29 -9.97
CA ALA A 59 5.80 -7.09 -10.67
C ALA A 59 4.61 -6.21 -11.13
N LEU A 60 3.59 -6.85 -11.72
CA LEU A 60 2.38 -6.17 -12.16
C LEU A 60 1.54 -5.67 -10.98
N GLY A 61 1.46 -6.46 -9.90
CA GLY A 61 0.77 -6.07 -8.67
C GLY A 61 1.36 -4.83 -8.03
N GLU A 62 2.69 -4.74 -7.95
CA GLU A 62 3.37 -3.55 -7.44
C GLU A 62 3.14 -2.34 -8.35
N TYR A 63 3.25 -2.51 -9.68
CA TYR A 63 2.99 -1.43 -10.64
C TYR A 63 1.57 -0.89 -10.53
N VAL A 64 0.57 -1.77 -10.49
CA VAL A 64 -0.84 -1.39 -10.34
C VAL A 64 -1.09 -0.76 -8.96
N SER A 65 -0.45 -1.25 -7.90
CA SER A 65 -0.58 -0.67 -6.55
C SER A 65 -0.07 0.77 -6.50
N VAL A 66 1.11 1.05 -7.07
CA VAL A 66 1.66 2.42 -7.12
C VAL A 66 0.73 3.34 -7.92
N TRP A 67 0.18 2.85 -9.03
CA TRP A 67 -0.74 3.63 -9.85
C TRP A 67 -2.06 3.92 -9.11
N SER A 68 -2.60 2.92 -8.42
CA SER A 68 -3.81 3.05 -7.59
C SER A 68 -3.60 3.98 -6.40
N GLN A 69 -2.45 3.93 -5.74
CA GLN A 69 -2.11 4.88 -4.66
C GLN A 69 -2.05 6.31 -5.17
N ARG A 70 -1.49 6.53 -6.36
CA ARG A 70 -1.46 7.85 -7.00
C ARG A 70 -2.87 8.35 -7.29
N ASP A 71 -3.73 7.49 -7.84
CA ASP A 71 -5.11 7.85 -8.17
C ASP A 71 -5.93 8.14 -6.91
N ALA A 72 -5.80 7.31 -5.88
CA ALA A 72 -6.42 7.53 -4.57
C ALA A 72 -5.98 8.87 -3.94
N GLN A 73 -4.67 9.18 -3.99
CA GLN A 73 -4.17 10.48 -3.51
C GLN A 73 -4.75 11.66 -4.28
N LEU A 74 -4.85 11.56 -5.61
CA LEU A 74 -5.45 12.63 -6.42
C LEU A 74 -6.94 12.82 -6.10
N ALA A 75 -7.66 11.72 -5.88
CA ALA A 75 -9.05 11.75 -5.46
C ALA A 75 -9.23 12.39 -4.08
N ASP A 76 -8.35 12.09 -3.13
CA ASP A 76 -8.39 12.70 -1.79
C ASP A 76 -8.05 14.19 -1.84
N ILE A 77 -7.05 14.61 -2.62
CA ILE A 77 -6.73 16.04 -2.84
C ILE A 77 -7.93 16.77 -3.46
N ALA A 78 -8.65 16.14 -4.40
CA ALA A 78 -9.83 16.74 -5.01
C ALA A 78 -10.97 16.94 -4.00
N LYS A 79 -11.17 15.99 -3.09
CA LYS A 79 -12.14 16.11 -2.00
C LYS A 79 -11.78 17.23 -1.03
N GLU A 80 -10.53 17.30 -0.57
CA GLU A 80 -10.08 18.38 0.32
C GLU A 80 -10.27 19.76 -0.33
N LYS A 81 -9.91 19.91 -1.61
CA LYS A 81 -10.13 21.17 -2.34
C LYS A 81 -11.61 21.53 -2.46
N ALA A 82 -12.48 20.55 -2.65
CA ALA A 82 -13.92 20.78 -2.70
C ALA A 82 -14.48 21.18 -1.32
N ALA A 83 -13.99 20.57 -0.23
CA ALA A 83 -14.36 20.92 1.14
C ALA A 83 -13.92 22.34 1.51
N GLN A 84 -12.71 22.74 1.10
CA GLN A 84 -12.21 24.11 1.24
C GLN A 84 -13.04 25.13 0.43
N ALA A 85 -13.47 24.76 -0.78
CA ALA A 85 -14.28 25.63 -1.64
C ALA A 85 -15.75 25.79 -1.21
N ALA A 86 -16.26 24.90 -0.35
CA ALA A 86 -17.65 24.93 0.13
C ALA A 86 -17.97 26.07 1.12
N GLY A 87 -16.97 26.88 1.49
CA GLY A 87 -17.14 28.16 2.18
C GLY A 87 -16.94 28.10 3.71
N PRO A 88 -17.20 29.20 4.43
CA PRO A 88 -16.75 29.36 5.82
C PRO A 88 -17.31 28.33 6.82
N ARG A 89 -18.48 27.74 6.53
CA ARG A 89 -19.10 26.72 7.40
C ARG A 89 -18.39 25.37 7.33
N SER A 90 -17.92 24.94 6.16
CA SER A 90 -17.17 23.68 6.04
C SER A 90 -15.80 23.80 6.70
N GLN A 91 -15.16 24.95 6.55
CA GLN A 91 -13.87 25.26 7.18
C GLN A 91 -13.96 25.26 8.71
N ALA A 92 -15.03 25.82 9.28
CA ALA A 92 -15.27 25.78 10.72
C ALA A 92 -15.49 24.35 11.25
N ALA A 93 -16.17 23.50 10.48
CA ALA A 93 -16.39 22.10 10.84
C ALA A 93 -15.09 21.27 10.80
N GLU A 94 -14.23 21.48 9.79
CA GLU A 94 -12.90 20.84 9.71
C GLU A 94 -11.99 21.27 10.88
N LEU A 95 -11.96 22.55 11.22
CA LEU A 95 -11.17 23.05 12.36
C LEU A 95 -11.62 22.42 13.69
N GLN A 96 -12.92 22.20 13.85
CA GLN A 96 -13.48 21.54 15.02
C GLN A 96 -13.11 20.05 15.05
N GLU A 97 -13.13 19.36 13.91
CA GLU A 97 -12.68 17.97 13.80
C GLU A 97 -11.17 17.82 14.12
N LEU A 98 -10.32 18.70 13.58
CA LEU A 98 -8.89 18.73 13.90
C LEU A 98 -8.64 19.01 15.39
N ALA A 99 -9.36 19.97 15.99
CA ALA A 99 -9.24 20.25 17.42
C ALA A 99 -9.60 19.01 18.25
N ASP A 100 -10.65 18.28 17.89
CA ASP A 100 -11.05 17.02 18.51
C ASP A 100 -9.99 15.90 18.37
N ILE A 101 -9.22 15.89 17.28
CA ILE A 101 -8.08 14.97 17.11
C ILE A 101 -6.95 15.35 18.08
N TYR A 102 -6.63 16.64 18.22
CA TYR A 102 -5.61 17.12 19.16
C TYR A 102 -6.01 16.88 20.61
N VAL A 103 -7.27 17.08 20.97
CA VAL A 103 -7.81 16.76 22.29
C VAL A 103 -7.68 15.27 22.59
N ARG A 104 -8.03 14.40 21.64
CA ARG A 104 -7.85 12.95 21.79
C ARG A 104 -6.39 12.51 21.92
N ARG A 105 -5.45 13.28 21.39
CA ARG A 105 -4.00 13.08 21.57
C ARG A 105 -3.45 13.62 22.89
N GLY A 106 -4.30 14.20 23.74
CA GLY A 106 -3.95 14.69 25.08
C GLY A 106 -3.68 16.18 25.17
N LEU A 107 -4.00 16.97 24.14
CA LEU A 107 -3.90 18.43 24.19
C LEU A 107 -5.14 19.01 24.89
N ASP A 108 -4.95 20.07 25.68
CA ASP A 108 -6.09 20.73 26.34
C ASP A 108 -6.98 21.45 25.30
N ALA A 109 -8.30 21.36 25.45
CA ALA A 109 -9.29 21.83 24.46
C ALA A 109 -9.11 23.30 24.01
N PRO A 110 -8.85 24.27 24.91
CA PRO A 110 -8.60 25.65 24.48
C PRO A 110 -7.29 25.80 23.70
N LEU A 111 -6.26 25.02 24.03
CA LEU A 111 -4.97 25.03 23.33
C LEU A 111 -5.09 24.39 21.95
N ALA A 112 -5.86 23.30 21.84
CA ALA A 112 -6.13 22.62 20.57
C ALA A 112 -6.76 23.58 19.55
N MET A 113 -7.84 24.27 19.93
CA MET A 113 -8.50 25.26 19.07
C MET A 113 -7.57 26.41 18.65
N GLN A 114 -6.71 26.88 19.56
CA GLN A 114 -5.79 27.99 19.28
C GLN A 114 -4.75 27.60 18.23
N VAL A 115 -4.21 26.38 18.31
CA VAL A 115 -3.23 25.85 17.34
C VAL A 115 -3.89 25.64 15.97
N THR A 116 -5.13 25.13 15.92
CA THR A 116 -5.83 24.95 14.63
C THR A 116 -6.22 26.27 13.97
N SER A 117 -6.57 27.30 14.75
CA SER A 117 -7.00 28.61 14.22
C SER A 117 -5.87 29.48 13.66
N CYS A 118 -4.61 29.16 13.98
CA CYS A 118 -3.43 29.94 13.59
C CYS A 118 -2.67 29.35 12.39
N SER A 119 -3.12 28.19 11.89
CA SER A 119 -2.55 27.48 10.74
C SER A 119 -3.27 27.82 9.43
#